data_AF-A0A2E6VLD3-F1
#
_entry.id   AF-A0A2E6VLD3-F1
#
_cell.length_a   1.000
_cell.length_b   1.000
_cell.length_c   1.000
_cell.angle_alpha   90.00
_cell.angle_beta   90.00
_cell.angle_gamma   90.00
#
_symmetry.space_group_name_H-M   'P 1'
#
loop_
_entity.id
_entity.type
_entity.pdbx_description
1 polymer ?
#
loop_
_entity_poly.entity_id
_entity_poly.type
_entity_poly.pdbx_seq_one_letter_code
_entity_poly.pdbx_strand_id
1 'polypeptide(L)'
;MHRLHVKYLTGWVRKNTRGLLLIVTVGIIAELISNLNSRLSSPVVALVIGFCLVNFGFVKEWAKPSLDLAAGRILKIGICLLGFRLAFSEITEIGSPIGIIVVIAVVIIVFFGIQKISAAFSVNKSLSLLVASGFSICGVSAIAAMKPLSGADEEETGYAVGLVTLFGSIAVFVFPIVHEIFQLDENLFGWWIGLSVHDTGQVVAAASAVSENTLDSAVLVKMCRILMLAPLLMFVSITQQNREKIKRKWSLPIPFFIVGFIAAATIRSTSFFSDELIQNIGQVRNFLITVAMFGLGSGVRIRGLKKLGRQPMTLGFVSWIAVLIVTGAGVLIQNQI
;
A
#
# COMPACT_ATOMS: atom_id res chain seq x y z
N MET A 1 -7.17 -0.56 33.58
CA MET A 1 -7.43 -0.87 32.15
C MET A 1 -6.35 -1.74 31.47
N HIS A 2 -5.08 -1.73 31.88
CA HIS A 2 -3.99 -2.47 31.22
C HIS A 2 -4.08 -4.01 31.35
N ARG A 3 -4.52 -4.54 32.51
CA ARG A 3 -4.67 -6.01 32.72
C ARG A 3 -5.80 -6.67 31.90
N LEU A 4 -6.84 -5.91 31.58
CA LEU A 4 -7.96 -6.39 30.74
C LEU A 4 -7.53 -6.55 29.28
N HIS A 5 -6.70 -5.64 28.76
CA HIS A 5 -6.13 -5.73 27.42
C HIS A 5 -5.18 -6.93 27.25
N VAL A 6 -4.35 -7.22 28.25
CA VAL A 6 -3.41 -8.37 28.19
C VAL A 6 -4.15 -9.71 28.25
N LYS A 7 -5.17 -9.85 29.10
CA LYS A 7 -6.02 -11.06 29.12
C LYS A 7 -6.81 -11.24 27.82
N TYR A 8 -7.29 -10.15 27.23
CA TYR A 8 -7.97 -10.21 25.93
C TYR A 8 -7.03 -10.61 24.79
N LEU A 9 -5.82 -10.07 24.78
CA LEU A 9 -4.80 -10.39 23.77
C LEU A 9 -4.38 -11.86 23.85
N THR A 10 -4.10 -12.36 25.06
CA THR A 10 -3.73 -13.78 25.28
C THR A 10 -4.86 -14.73 24.91
N GLY A 11 -6.12 -14.38 25.22
CA GLY A 11 -7.29 -15.13 24.76
C GLY A 11 -7.44 -15.16 23.24
N TRP A 12 -7.22 -14.02 22.57
CA TRP A 12 -7.26 -13.93 21.11
C TRP A 12 -6.14 -14.74 20.46
N VAL A 13 -4.91 -14.66 20.97
CA VAL A 13 -3.76 -15.44 20.48
C VAL A 13 -4.04 -16.92 20.62
N ARG A 14 -4.53 -17.38 21.78
CA ARG A 14 -4.87 -18.80 22.01
C ARG A 14 -5.91 -19.31 21.00
N LYS A 15 -6.93 -18.50 20.70
CA LYS A 15 -7.99 -18.83 19.73
C LYS A 15 -7.50 -18.88 18.28
N ASN A 16 -6.47 -18.12 17.94
CA ASN A 16 -5.96 -17.98 16.57
C ASN A 16 -4.58 -18.64 16.35
N THR A 17 -4.11 -19.46 17.29
CA THR A 17 -2.81 -20.15 17.24
C THR A 17 -2.52 -20.82 15.90
N ARG A 18 -3.49 -21.55 15.34
CA ARG A 18 -3.35 -22.22 14.04
C ARG A 18 -3.08 -21.23 12.89
N GLY A 19 -3.79 -20.10 12.88
CA GLY A 19 -3.59 -19.05 11.87
C GLY A 19 -2.26 -18.34 12.05
N LEU A 20 -1.84 -18.10 13.30
CA LEU A 20 -0.54 -17.50 13.62
C LEU A 20 0.62 -18.42 13.21
N LEU A 21 0.51 -19.73 13.47
CA LEU A 21 1.48 -20.71 13.00
C LEU A 21 1.54 -20.72 11.48
N LEU A 22 0.39 -20.72 10.79
CA LEU A 22 0.35 -20.69 9.33
C LEU A 22 1.14 -19.50 8.75
N ILE A 23 0.87 -18.27 9.22
CA ILE A 23 1.53 -17.08 8.66
C ILE A 23 3.04 -17.09 8.92
N VAL A 24 3.49 -17.59 10.09
CA VAL A 24 4.91 -17.70 10.45
C VAL A 24 5.58 -18.79 9.61
N THR A 25 4.96 -19.98 9.50
CA THR A 25 5.50 -21.09 8.71
C THR A 25 5.64 -20.71 7.24
N VAL A 26 4.64 -20.06 6.65
CA VAL A 26 4.74 -19.57 5.27
C VAL A 26 5.83 -18.51 5.13
N GLY A 27 5.98 -17.62 6.12
CA GLY A 27 7.08 -16.65 6.13
C GLY A 27 8.45 -17.32 6.09
N ILE A 28 8.68 -18.32 6.95
CA ILE A 28 9.93 -19.09 6.98
C ILE A 28 10.15 -19.82 5.64
N ILE A 29 9.12 -20.49 5.11
CA ILE A 29 9.21 -21.19 3.82
C ILE A 29 9.58 -20.22 2.69
N ALA A 30 8.98 -19.03 2.67
CA ALA A 30 9.26 -18.03 1.64
C ALA A 30 10.71 -17.50 1.72
N GLU A 31 11.26 -17.30 2.92
CA GLU A 31 12.67 -16.96 3.10
C GLU A 31 13.60 -18.09 2.68
N LEU A 32 13.29 -19.34 3.03
CA LEU A 32 14.07 -20.49 2.58
C LEU A 32 14.09 -20.61 1.06
N ILE A 33 12.95 -20.42 0.39
CA ILE A 33 12.87 -20.43 -1.08
C ILE A 33 13.70 -19.29 -1.68
N SER A 34 13.62 -18.09 -1.10
CA SER A 34 14.38 -16.91 -1.54
C SER A 34 15.90 -17.13 -1.40
N ASN A 35 16.34 -17.76 -0.31
CA ASN A 35 17.76 -18.09 -0.10
C ASN A 35 18.30 -19.11 -1.10
N LEU A 36 17.44 -19.97 -1.66
CA LEU A 36 17.81 -20.94 -2.69
C LEU A 36 17.87 -20.32 -4.10
N ASN A 37 17.18 -19.19 -4.32
CA ASN A 37 17.14 -18.50 -5.60
C ASN A 37 17.16 -16.99 -5.40
N SER A 38 18.34 -16.40 -5.56
CA SER A 38 18.58 -14.96 -5.38
C SER A 38 17.75 -14.05 -6.29
N ARG A 39 17.07 -14.59 -7.31
CA ARG A 39 16.16 -13.84 -8.19
C ARG A 39 14.76 -13.65 -7.61
N LEU A 40 14.39 -14.39 -6.55
CA LEU A 40 13.06 -14.33 -5.96
C LEU A 40 13.14 -13.68 -4.59
N SER A 41 12.51 -12.52 -4.41
CA SER A 41 12.39 -11.90 -3.09
C SER A 41 11.37 -12.64 -2.22
N SER A 42 11.70 -12.85 -0.94
CA SER A 42 10.82 -13.55 0.01
C SER A 42 9.40 -12.94 0.10
N PRO A 43 9.20 -11.60 0.05
CA PRO A 43 7.85 -11.03 0.10
C PRO A 43 7.00 -11.40 -1.13
N VAL A 44 7.59 -11.47 -2.32
CA VAL A 44 6.88 -11.86 -3.55
C VAL A 44 6.49 -13.33 -3.49
N VAL A 45 7.40 -14.20 -3.04
CA VAL A 45 7.11 -15.63 -2.86
C VAL A 45 5.94 -15.83 -1.89
N ALA A 46 5.98 -15.14 -0.74
CA ALA A 46 4.91 -15.21 0.26
C ALA A 46 3.55 -14.71 -0.29
N LEU A 47 3.56 -13.63 -1.08
CA LEU A 47 2.36 -13.11 -1.75
C LEU A 47 1.76 -14.13 -2.71
N VAL A 48 2.58 -14.76 -3.55
CA VAL A 48 2.14 -15.80 -4.50
C VAL A 48 1.56 -17.00 -3.76
N ILE A 49 2.24 -17.47 -2.70
CA ILE A 49 1.73 -18.56 -1.86
C ILE A 49 0.36 -18.19 -1.28
N GLY A 50 0.19 -16.97 -0.76
CA GLY A 50 -1.09 -16.47 -0.25
C GLY A 50 -2.20 -16.49 -1.29
N PHE A 51 -1.91 -15.93 -2.46
CA PHE A 51 -2.83 -15.91 -3.60
C PHE A 51 -3.26 -17.32 -4.02
N CYS A 52 -2.32 -18.25 -4.16
CA CYS A 52 -2.61 -19.63 -4.54
C CYS A 52 -3.44 -20.34 -3.47
N LEU A 53 -3.02 -20.28 -2.20
CA LEU A 53 -3.67 -21.02 -1.12
C LEU A 53 -5.11 -20.57 -0.87
N VAL A 54 -5.42 -19.27 -1.00
CA VAL A 54 -6.81 -18.78 -0.84
C VAL A 54 -7.69 -19.15 -2.05
N ASN A 55 -7.17 -19.07 -3.27
CA ASN A 55 -7.96 -19.33 -4.47
C ASN A 55 -8.17 -20.83 -4.74
N PHE A 56 -7.27 -21.70 -4.27
CA PHE A 56 -7.46 -23.16 -4.25
C PHE A 56 -8.28 -23.67 -3.05
N GLY A 57 -8.64 -22.80 -2.10
CA GLY A 57 -9.53 -23.14 -0.98
C GLY A 57 -8.84 -23.83 0.20
N PHE A 58 -7.51 -23.81 0.28
CA PHE A 58 -6.74 -24.32 1.41
C PHE A 58 -6.85 -23.41 2.64
N VAL A 59 -6.99 -22.10 2.42
CA VAL A 59 -7.19 -21.10 3.47
C VAL A 59 -8.69 -20.83 3.65
N LYS A 60 -9.22 -21.12 4.85
CA LYS A 60 -10.63 -20.93 5.22
C LYS A 60 -10.77 -19.83 6.29
N GLU A 61 -12.00 -19.60 6.76
CA GLU A 61 -12.33 -18.53 7.73
C GLU A 61 -11.53 -18.62 9.06
N TRP A 62 -11.03 -19.80 9.45
CA TRP A 62 -10.21 -19.95 10.65
C TRP A 62 -8.86 -19.19 10.59
N ALA A 63 -8.31 -19.00 9.39
CA ALA A 63 -7.03 -18.30 9.20
C ALA A 63 -7.21 -16.79 9.04
N LYS A 64 -8.43 -16.35 8.68
CA LYS A 64 -8.74 -14.96 8.33
C LYS A 64 -8.28 -13.95 9.39
N PRO A 65 -8.51 -14.13 10.70
CA PRO A 65 -8.06 -13.15 11.69
C PRO A 65 -6.53 -12.98 11.74
N SER A 66 -5.77 -14.04 11.45
CA SER A 66 -4.30 -14.01 11.44
C SER A 66 -3.77 -13.39 10.15
N LEU A 67 -4.42 -13.66 9.01
CA LEU A 67 -4.12 -13.02 7.74
C LEU A 67 -4.41 -11.51 7.77
N ASP A 68 -5.52 -11.11 8.37
CA ASP A 68 -5.88 -9.70 8.57
C ASP A 68 -4.89 -9.00 9.52
N LEU A 69 -4.41 -9.71 10.55
CA LEU A 69 -3.33 -9.22 11.41
C LEU A 69 -2.04 -9.00 10.61
N ALA A 70 -1.69 -9.96 9.75
CA ALA A 70 -0.50 -9.92 8.91
C ALA A 70 -0.54 -8.75 7.90
N ALA A 71 -1.58 -8.70 7.07
CA ALA A 71 -1.78 -7.64 6.08
C ALA A 71 -2.04 -6.26 6.71
N GLY A 72 -2.51 -6.22 7.97
CA GLY A 72 -2.83 -5.01 8.69
C GLY A 72 -1.69 -4.49 9.56
N ARG A 73 -1.58 -5.03 10.78
CA ARG A 73 -0.68 -4.48 11.81
C ARG A 73 0.77 -4.87 11.58
N ILE A 74 1.03 -6.12 11.23
CA ILE A 74 2.40 -6.61 10.98
C ILE A 74 3.02 -5.85 9.81
N LEU A 75 2.26 -5.67 8.72
CA LEU A 75 2.69 -4.85 7.58
C LEU A 75 3.10 -3.44 8.00
N LYS A 76 2.26 -2.77 8.80
CA LYS A 76 2.52 -1.40 9.27
C LYS A 76 3.76 -1.32 10.16
N ILE A 77 4.01 -2.33 10.99
CA ILE A 77 5.26 -2.42 11.77
C ILE A 77 6.45 -2.59 10.84
N GLY A 78 6.36 -3.48 9.85
CA GLY A 78 7.40 -3.65 8.82
C GLY A 78 7.70 -2.34 8.08
N ILE A 79 6.67 -1.57 7.73
CA ILE A 79 6.82 -0.25 7.11
C ILE A 79 7.48 0.75 8.06
N CYS A 80 7.13 0.78 9.36
CA CYS A 80 7.87 1.61 10.32
C CYS A 80 9.37 1.26 10.32
N LEU A 81 9.69 -0.03 10.34
CA LEU A 81 11.08 -0.50 10.36
C LEU A 81 11.83 -0.24 9.04
N LEU A 82 11.14 -0.03 7.91
CA LEU A 82 11.78 0.47 6.68
C LEU A 82 12.44 1.84 6.90
N GLY A 83 11.98 2.64 7.86
CA GLY A 83 12.63 3.91 8.17
C GLY A 83 14.07 3.74 8.66
N PHE A 84 14.43 2.61 9.29
CA PHE A 84 15.83 2.34 9.67
C PHE A 84 16.75 2.07 8.48
N ARG A 85 16.17 1.88 7.30
CA ARG A 85 16.89 1.65 6.05
C ARG A 85 17.33 2.95 5.39
N LEU A 86 16.61 4.05 5.66
CA LEU A 86 16.81 5.35 5.03
C LEU A 86 17.35 6.36 6.04
N ALA A 87 18.56 6.88 5.79
CA ALA A 87 19.07 8.06 6.47
C ALA A 87 18.32 9.31 5.98
N PHE A 88 18.25 10.34 6.82
CA PHE A 88 17.58 11.60 6.47
C PHE A 88 18.23 12.28 5.26
N SER A 89 19.54 12.11 5.07
CA SER A 89 20.27 12.55 3.88
C SER A 89 19.74 11.89 2.59
N GLU A 90 19.52 10.58 2.61
CA GLU A 90 18.97 9.83 1.48
C GLU A 90 17.50 10.23 1.23
N ILE A 91 16.74 10.51 2.29
CA ILE A 91 15.38 11.06 2.16
C ILE A 91 15.38 12.41 1.47
N THR A 92 16.34 13.29 1.77
CA THR A 92 16.43 14.61 1.13
C THR A 92 16.95 14.55 -0.31
N GLU A 93 17.82 13.59 -0.62
CA GLU A 93 18.30 13.35 -1.99
C GLU A 93 17.20 12.80 -2.89
N ILE A 94 16.46 11.79 -2.42
CA ILE A 94 15.32 11.23 -3.15
C ILE A 94 14.16 12.23 -3.14
N GLY A 95 13.92 12.93 -2.03
CA GLY A 95 12.81 13.86 -1.80
C GLY A 95 13.06 15.28 -2.26
N SER A 96 13.53 15.49 -3.50
CA SER A 96 13.75 16.83 -4.04
C SER A 96 12.48 17.70 -3.98
N PRO A 97 12.58 19.03 -3.81
CA PRO A 97 11.42 19.93 -3.82
C PRO A 97 10.56 19.78 -5.08
N ILE A 98 11.21 19.52 -6.22
CA ILE A 98 10.56 19.24 -7.50
C ILE A 98 9.78 17.93 -7.44
N GLY A 99 10.37 16.89 -6.86
CA GLY A 99 9.72 15.62 -6.61
C GLY A 99 8.44 15.74 -5.78
N ILE A 100 8.44 16.60 -4.76
CA ILE A 100 7.24 16.90 -3.97
C ILE A 100 6.17 17.55 -4.85
N ILE A 101 6.54 18.51 -5.70
CA ILE A 101 5.62 19.15 -6.65
C ILE A 101 5.04 18.13 -7.63
N VAL A 102 5.87 17.21 -8.16
CA VAL A 102 5.43 16.13 -9.05
C VAL A 102 4.42 15.22 -8.33
N VAL A 103 4.70 14.82 -7.09
CA VAL A 103 3.76 14.02 -6.29
C VAL A 103 2.41 14.73 -6.12
N ILE A 104 2.43 16.01 -5.74
CA ILE A 104 1.21 16.82 -5.56
C ILE A 104 0.44 16.92 -6.88
N ALA A 105 1.13 17.23 -7.98
CA ALA A 105 0.54 17.36 -9.30
C ALA A 105 -0.11 16.04 -9.75
N VAL A 106 0.59 14.91 -9.62
CA VAL A 106 0.07 13.59 -9.95
C VAL A 106 -1.17 13.26 -9.13
N VAL A 107 -1.16 13.52 -7.82
CA VAL A 107 -2.33 13.27 -6.95
C VAL A 107 -3.54 14.08 -7.43
N ILE A 108 -3.35 15.36 -7.72
CA ILE A 108 -4.40 16.27 -8.21
C ILE A 108 -4.92 15.80 -9.57
N ILE A 109 -4.02 15.57 -10.54
CA ILE A 109 -4.36 15.17 -11.91
C ILE A 109 -5.10 13.83 -11.90
N VAL A 110 -4.62 12.84 -11.16
CA VAL A 110 -5.29 11.53 -11.05
C VAL A 110 -6.65 11.67 -10.38
N PHE A 111 -6.74 12.40 -9.27
CA PHE A 111 -8.01 12.56 -8.54
C PHE A 111 -9.10 13.21 -9.40
N PHE A 112 -8.80 14.35 -10.03
CA PHE A 112 -9.78 15.02 -10.90
C PHE A 112 -9.97 14.29 -12.23
N GLY A 113 -8.91 13.68 -12.76
CA GLY A 113 -8.95 12.87 -13.97
C GLY A 113 -9.91 11.70 -13.82
N ILE A 114 -9.81 10.93 -12.73
CA ILE A 114 -10.72 9.81 -12.46
C ILE A 114 -12.16 10.30 -12.25
N GLN A 115 -12.39 11.43 -11.60
CA GLN A 115 -13.75 11.98 -11.47
C GLN A 115 -14.35 12.35 -12.84
N LYS A 116 -13.54 12.93 -13.74
CA LYS A 116 -13.95 13.23 -15.12
C LYS A 116 -14.20 11.96 -15.94
N ILE A 117 -13.30 10.98 -15.86
CA ILE A 117 -13.47 9.67 -16.49
C ILE A 117 -14.78 9.04 -15.99
N SER A 118 -15.00 9.03 -14.69
CA SER A 118 -16.21 8.48 -14.07
C SER A 118 -17.48 9.17 -14.53
N ALA A 119 -17.45 10.47 -14.85
CA ALA A 119 -18.61 11.19 -15.38
C ALA A 119 -19.01 10.71 -16.80
N ALA A 120 -18.08 10.12 -17.55
CA ALA A 120 -18.37 9.48 -18.83
C ALA A 120 -18.93 8.05 -18.67
N PHE A 121 -18.84 7.46 -17.48
CA PHE A 121 -19.45 6.18 -17.14
C PHE A 121 -20.75 6.41 -16.35
N SER A 122 -21.73 5.52 -16.49
CA SER A 122 -22.99 5.57 -15.72
C SER A 122 -22.81 5.09 -14.27
N VAL A 123 -21.80 5.58 -13.57
CA VAL A 123 -21.52 5.25 -12.16
C VAL A 123 -21.98 6.37 -11.23
N ASN A 124 -22.30 6.00 -9.99
CA ASN A 124 -22.67 6.98 -8.98
C ASN A 124 -21.49 7.89 -8.60
N LYS A 125 -21.81 9.13 -8.23
CA LYS A 125 -20.82 10.13 -7.78
C LYS A 125 -20.09 9.70 -6.51
N SER A 126 -20.76 9.00 -5.61
CA SER A 126 -20.20 8.41 -4.40
C SER A 126 -19.10 7.40 -4.73
N LEU A 127 -19.38 6.45 -5.63
CA LEU A 127 -18.38 5.49 -6.13
C LEU A 127 -17.22 6.19 -6.86
N SER A 128 -17.51 7.15 -7.73
CA SER A 128 -16.50 7.97 -8.43
C SER A 128 -15.52 8.61 -7.45
N LEU A 129 -16.02 9.23 -6.38
CA LEU A 129 -15.20 9.87 -5.36
C LEU A 129 -14.36 8.86 -4.56
N LEU A 130 -14.90 7.68 -4.27
CA LEU A 130 -14.16 6.59 -3.62
C LEU A 130 -13.05 6.04 -4.51
N VAL A 131 -13.33 5.77 -5.78
CA VAL A 131 -12.32 5.27 -6.73
C VAL A 131 -11.23 6.33 -6.97
N ALA A 132 -11.62 7.59 -7.17
CA ALA A 132 -10.68 8.69 -7.36
C ALA A 132 -9.74 8.86 -6.16
N SER A 133 -10.28 8.84 -4.94
CA SER A 133 -9.47 8.95 -3.71
C SER A 133 -8.59 7.72 -3.46
N GLY A 134 -9.11 6.51 -3.71
CA GLY A 134 -8.36 5.26 -3.58
C GLY A 134 -7.18 5.20 -4.55
N PHE A 135 -7.40 5.54 -5.81
CA PHE A 135 -6.37 5.43 -6.86
C PHE A 135 -5.31 6.53 -6.73
N SER A 136 -5.68 7.73 -6.28
CA SER A 136 -4.75 8.87 -6.17
C SER A 136 -3.87 8.86 -4.93
N ILE A 137 -4.23 8.18 -3.84
CA ILE A 137 -3.49 8.22 -2.56
C ILE A 137 -2.92 6.84 -2.17
N CYS A 138 -3.68 6.06 -1.38
CA CYS A 138 -3.22 4.85 -0.70
C CYS A 138 -4.25 3.73 -0.68
N GLY A 139 -5.13 3.72 -1.69
CA GLY A 139 -6.09 2.64 -1.87
C GLY A 139 -7.13 2.58 -0.75
N VAL A 140 -7.13 1.48 -0.01
CA VAL A 140 -8.19 1.14 0.97
C VAL A 140 -8.28 2.15 2.11
N SER A 141 -7.13 2.65 2.60
CA SER A 141 -7.13 3.63 3.69
C SER A 141 -7.74 4.97 3.26
N ALA A 142 -7.50 5.38 2.01
CA ALA A 142 -8.11 6.59 1.46
C ALA A 142 -9.62 6.41 1.23
N ILE A 143 -10.06 5.26 0.72
CA ILE A 143 -11.48 4.92 0.57
C ILE A 143 -12.19 4.96 1.93
N ALA A 144 -11.60 4.34 2.96
CA ALA A 144 -12.17 4.31 4.30
C ALA A 144 -12.30 5.72 4.91
N ALA A 145 -11.32 6.59 4.69
CA ALA A 145 -11.36 7.97 5.16
C ALA A 145 -12.33 8.86 4.36
N MET A 146 -12.53 8.55 3.07
CA MET A 146 -13.41 9.30 2.18
C MET A 146 -14.88 8.88 2.30
N LYS A 147 -15.17 7.63 2.69
CA LYS A 147 -16.54 7.08 2.83
C LYS A 147 -17.52 7.98 3.59
N PRO A 148 -17.16 8.57 4.76
CA PRO A 148 -18.08 9.45 5.49
C PRO A 148 -18.39 10.77 4.74
N LEU A 149 -17.55 11.16 3.78
CA LEU A 149 -17.69 12.36 2.95
C LEU A 149 -18.34 12.06 1.59
N SER A 150 -18.29 10.82 1.11
CA SER A 150 -18.85 10.43 -0.20
C SER A 150 -20.33 10.07 -0.16
N GLY A 151 -20.86 9.69 1.00
CA GLY A 151 -22.23 9.17 1.12
C GLY A 151 -22.40 7.79 0.49
N ALA A 152 -21.29 7.10 0.19
CA ALA A 152 -21.32 5.78 -0.41
C ALA A 152 -21.89 4.71 0.54
N ASP A 153 -22.64 3.77 -0.02
CA ASP A 153 -23.09 2.58 0.71
C ASP A 153 -21.97 1.52 0.83
N GLU A 154 -22.28 0.39 1.46
CA GLU A 154 -21.32 -0.70 1.62
C GLU A 154 -20.98 -1.42 0.31
N GLU A 155 -21.91 -1.43 -0.65
CA GLU A 155 -21.72 -2.07 -1.94
C GLU A 155 -20.72 -1.27 -2.77
N GLU A 156 -20.92 0.05 -2.89
CA GLU A 156 -20.00 0.97 -3.55
C GLU A 156 -18.63 1.02 -2.88
N THR A 157 -18.60 0.99 -1.54
CA THR A 157 -17.35 0.88 -0.79
C THR A 157 -16.63 -0.43 -1.12
N GLY A 158 -17.37 -1.54 -1.14
CA GLY A 158 -16.86 -2.85 -1.54
C GLY A 158 -16.32 -2.85 -2.96
N TYR A 159 -16.99 -2.17 -3.89
CA TYR A 159 -16.53 -2.00 -5.26
C TYR A 159 -15.22 -1.22 -5.34
N ALA A 160 -15.14 -0.05 -4.72
CA ALA A 160 -13.91 0.75 -4.72
C ALA A 160 -12.72 -0.02 -4.11
N VAL A 161 -12.93 -0.70 -2.98
CA VAL A 161 -11.90 -1.54 -2.32
C VAL A 161 -11.48 -2.69 -3.22
N GLY A 162 -12.44 -3.34 -3.88
CA GLY A 162 -12.18 -4.44 -4.81
C GLY A 162 -11.36 -4.00 -6.02
N LEU A 163 -11.66 -2.85 -6.62
CA LEU A 163 -10.92 -2.31 -7.76
C LEU A 163 -9.47 -1.96 -7.38
N VAL A 164 -9.28 -1.21 -6.30
CA VAL A 164 -7.94 -0.88 -5.77
C VAL A 164 -7.13 -2.14 -5.50
N THR A 165 -7.75 -3.13 -4.84
CA THR A 165 -7.08 -4.38 -4.49
C THR A 165 -6.70 -5.15 -5.76
N LEU A 166 -7.61 -5.23 -6.74
CA LEU A 166 -7.39 -5.93 -8.00
C LEU A 166 -6.24 -5.31 -8.80
N PHE A 167 -6.37 -4.03 -9.17
CA PHE A 167 -5.40 -3.38 -10.04
C PHE A 167 -4.05 -3.19 -9.34
N GLY A 168 -4.06 -2.94 -8.04
CA GLY A 168 -2.83 -2.93 -7.25
C GLY A 168 -2.17 -4.31 -7.19
N SER A 169 -2.93 -5.41 -7.14
CA SER A 169 -2.36 -6.77 -7.14
C SER A 169 -1.84 -7.15 -8.52
N ILE A 170 -2.53 -6.75 -9.59
CA ILE A 170 -2.02 -6.89 -10.96
C ILE A 170 -0.68 -6.16 -11.09
N ALA A 171 -0.60 -4.94 -10.55
CA ALA A 171 0.62 -4.14 -10.59
C ALA A 171 1.82 -4.84 -9.92
N VAL A 172 1.62 -5.57 -8.81
CA VAL A 172 2.69 -6.35 -8.17
C VAL A 172 3.38 -7.32 -9.13
N PHE A 173 2.64 -7.91 -10.08
CA PHE A 173 3.20 -8.82 -11.07
C PHE A 173 3.68 -8.11 -12.32
N VAL A 174 2.97 -7.06 -12.75
CA VAL A 174 3.27 -6.34 -13.99
C VAL A 174 4.57 -5.54 -13.87
N PHE A 175 4.79 -4.83 -12.75
CA PHE A 175 5.97 -3.97 -12.61
C PHE A 175 7.30 -4.74 -12.70
N PRO A 176 7.52 -5.86 -12.00
CA PRO A 176 8.77 -6.60 -12.13
C PRO A 176 9.05 -7.07 -13.56
N ILE A 177 8.02 -7.51 -14.30
CA ILE A 177 8.14 -7.91 -15.71
C ILE A 177 8.49 -6.71 -16.59
N VAL A 178 7.85 -5.56 -16.36
CA VAL A 178 8.17 -4.31 -17.08
C VAL A 178 9.63 -3.92 -16.85
N HIS A 179 10.14 -4.03 -15.62
CA HIS A 179 11.55 -3.74 -15.34
C HIS A 179 12.49 -4.70 -16.06
N GLU A 180 12.19 -6.01 -16.07
CA GLU A 180 13.03 -7.01 -16.74
C GLU A 180 13.15 -6.74 -18.25
N ILE A 181 12.07 -6.27 -18.88
CA ILE A 181 12.03 -5.97 -20.32
C ILE A 181 12.73 -4.65 -20.65
N PHE A 182 12.45 -3.58 -19.89
CA PHE A 182 12.91 -2.23 -20.24
C PHE A 182 14.19 -1.79 -19.52
N GLN A 183 14.60 -2.51 -18.46
CA GLN A 183 15.80 -2.25 -17.66
C GLN A 183 15.98 -0.76 -17.31
N LEU A 184 14.88 -0.15 -16.87
CA LEU A 184 14.85 1.26 -16.48
C LEU A 184 15.70 1.49 -15.23
N ASP A 185 16.18 2.72 -15.04
CA ASP A 185 16.87 3.10 -13.81
C ASP A 185 16.05 2.74 -12.56
N GLU A 186 16.70 2.11 -11.58
CA GLU A 186 16.03 1.53 -10.41
C GLU A 186 15.34 2.59 -9.54
N ASN A 187 15.91 3.80 -9.44
CA ASN A 187 15.32 4.88 -8.66
C ASN A 187 14.09 5.43 -9.37
N LEU A 188 14.19 5.74 -10.66
CA LEU A 188 13.05 6.18 -11.48
C LEU A 188 11.94 5.13 -11.52
N PHE A 189 12.31 3.86 -11.58
CA PHE A 189 11.35 2.76 -11.54
C PHE A 189 10.65 2.68 -10.18
N GLY A 190 11.39 2.90 -9.09
CA GLY A 190 10.84 3.02 -7.75
C GLY A 190 9.85 4.17 -7.65
N TRP A 191 10.17 5.33 -8.22
CA TRP A 191 9.25 6.46 -8.35
C TRP A 191 7.95 6.07 -9.07
N TRP A 192 8.07 5.37 -10.21
CA TRP A 192 6.89 4.94 -10.96
C TRP A 192 6.00 4.01 -10.15
N ILE A 193 6.59 3.01 -9.47
CA ILE A 193 5.85 2.10 -8.58
C ILE A 193 5.16 2.88 -7.46
N GLY A 194 5.89 3.77 -6.77
CA GLY A 194 5.36 4.57 -5.66
C GLY A 194 4.21 5.49 -6.06
N LEU A 195 4.28 6.06 -7.27
CA LEU A 195 3.26 6.93 -7.85
C LEU A 195 2.04 6.16 -8.40
N SER A 196 2.19 4.91 -8.84
CA SER A 196 1.13 4.19 -9.57
C SER A 196 0.41 3.12 -8.74
N VAL A 197 1.14 2.32 -7.97
CA VAL A 197 0.57 1.22 -7.19
C VAL A 197 -0.25 1.79 -6.04
N HIS A 198 -1.43 1.23 -5.76
CA HIS A 198 -2.39 1.87 -4.87
C HIS A 198 -2.07 1.67 -3.38
N ASP A 199 -1.86 0.42 -2.93
CA ASP A 199 -1.60 0.12 -1.52
C ASP A 199 -0.10 0.06 -1.20
N THR A 200 0.28 0.42 0.04
CA THR A 200 1.69 0.38 0.47
C THR A 200 2.25 -1.03 0.50
N GLY A 201 1.48 -2.04 0.89
CA GLY A 201 1.94 -3.43 0.87
C GLY A 201 2.24 -3.89 -0.55
N GLN A 202 1.41 -3.50 -1.51
CA GLN A 202 1.62 -3.79 -2.92
C GLN A 202 2.83 -3.05 -3.49
N VAL A 203 3.07 -1.79 -3.08
CA VAL A 203 4.31 -1.06 -3.42
C VAL A 203 5.53 -1.84 -2.95
N VAL A 204 5.53 -2.27 -1.68
CA VAL A 204 6.65 -3.01 -1.10
C VAL A 204 6.87 -4.34 -1.84
N ALA A 205 5.80 -5.07 -2.15
CA ALA A 205 5.90 -6.31 -2.93
C ALA A 205 6.48 -6.09 -4.33
N ALA A 206 5.94 -5.12 -5.08
CA ALA A 206 6.38 -4.84 -6.44
C ALA A 206 7.84 -4.37 -6.48
N ALA A 207 8.21 -3.45 -5.59
CA ALA A 207 9.53 -2.84 -5.60
C ALA A 207 10.63 -3.77 -5.07
N SER A 208 10.34 -4.56 -4.02
CA SER A 208 11.29 -5.55 -3.48
C SER A 208 11.59 -6.71 -4.44
N ALA A 209 10.75 -6.91 -5.46
CA ALA A 209 11.00 -7.86 -6.53
C ALA A 209 12.10 -7.39 -7.52
N VAL A 210 12.35 -6.09 -7.55
CA VAL A 210 13.26 -5.45 -8.50
C VAL A 210 14.61 -5.22 -7.85
N SER A 211 14.68 -4.32 -6.88
CA SER A 211 15.90 -4.03 -6.16
C SER A 211 15.63 -3.31 -4.83
N GLU A 212 16.69 -3.26 -4.03
CA GLU A 212 16.75 -2.51 -2.78
C GLU A 212 16.54 -1.00 -3.00
N ASN A 213 17.15 -0.41 -4.04
CA ASN A 213 17.02 1.01 -4.39
C ASN A 213 15.59 1.35 -4.88
N THR A 214 15.01 0.49 -5.71
CA THR A 214 13.62 0.62 -6.16
C THR A 214 12.66 0.64 -4.98
N LEU A 215 12.88 -0.22 -3.98
CA LEU A 215 12.07 -0.26 -2.76
C LEU A 215 12.15 1.04 -1.97
N ASP A 216 13.35 1.59 -1.79
CA ASP A 216 13.56 2.84 -1.03
C ASP A 216 12.86 4.03 -1.69
N SER A 217 13.10 4.21 -3.00
CA SER A 217 12.45 5.26 -3.79
C SER A 217 10.93 5.11 -3.80
N ALA A 218 10.41 3.89 -4.00
CA ALA A 218 8.97 3.65 -4.07
C ALA A 218 8.25 3.90 -2.73
N VAL A 219 8.85 3.47 -1.63
CA VAL A 219 8.29 3.67 -0.29
C VAL A 219 8.26 5.15 0.07
N LEU A 220 9.34 5.88 -0.22
CA LEU A 220 9.40 7.31 0.06
C LEU A 220 8.30 8.08 -0.69
N VAL A 221 8.23 7.89 -2.01
CA VAL A 221 7.21 8.51 -2.85
C VAL A 221 5.79 8.16 -2.40
N LYS A 222 5.57 6.89 -2.00
CA LYS A 222 4.29 6.45 -1.46
C LYS A 222 3.96 7.13 -0.12
N MET A 223 4.92 7.33 0.78
CA MET A 223 4.71 8.07 2.03
C MET A 223 4.29 9.51 1.76
N CYS A 224 4.98 10.20 0.82
CA CYS A 224 4.62 11.55 0.40
C CYS A 224 3.17 11.62 -0.14
N ARG A 225 2.75 10.63 -0.95
CA ARG A 225 1.35 10.55 -1.40
C ARG A 225 0.36 10.35 -0.27
N ILE A 226 0.67 9.51 0.73
CA ILE A 226 -0.25 9.28 1.84
C ILE A 226 -0.46 10.57 2.66
N LEU A 227 0.56 11.41 2.79
CA LEU A 227 0.43 12.71 3.46
C LEU A 227 -0.57 13.64 2.75
N MET A 228 -0.79 13.46 1.44
CA MET A 228 -1.82 14.19 0.68
C MET A 228 -3.26 13.77 0.99
N LEU A 229 -3.47 12.72 1.79
CA LEU A 229 -4.80 12.31 2.23
C LEU A 229 -5.51 13.43 3.00
N ALA A 230 -4.82 14.06 3.96
CA ALA A 230 -5.39 15.11 4.79
C ALA A 230 -5.79 16.35 3.98
N PRO A 231 -4.91 16.94 3.13
CA PRO A 231 -5.28 18.00 2.21
C PRO A 231 -6.45 17.64 1.30
N LEU A 232 -6.47 16.42 0.75
CA LEU A 232 -7.55 15.98 -0.14
C LEU A 232 -8.91 15.91 0.58
N LEU A 233 -8.95 15.33 1.78
CA LEU A 233 -10.16 15.27 2.61
C LEU A 233 -10.66 16.68 2.97
N MET A 234 -9.75 17.61 3.23
CA MET A 234 -10.08 19.02 3.49
C MET A 234 -10.73 19.67 2.28
N PHE A 235 -10.10 19.53 1.12
CA PHE A 235 -10.62 20.04 -0.13
C PHE A 235 -12.04 19.52 -0.42
N VAL A 236 -12.25 18.22 -0.30
CA VAL A 236 -13.58 17.59 -0.54
C VAL A 236 -14.60 18.03 0.51
N SER A 237 -14.21 18.15 1.78
CA SER A 237 -15.11 18.58 2.86
C SER A 237 -15.59 20.03 2.68
N ILE A 238 -14.72 20.92 2.19
CA ILE A 238 -15.06 22.34 1.96
C ILE A 238 -15.98 22.47 0.73
N THR A 239 -15.67 21.76 -0.35
CA THR A 239 -16.40 21.88 -1.63
C THR A 239 -17.81 21.28 -1.57
N GLN A 240 -18.05 20.22 -0.80
CA GLN A 240 -19.37 19.60 -0.67
C GLN A 240 -20.33 20.31 0.32
N GLN A 241 -20.01 21.53 0.78
CA GLN A 241 -20.82 22.32 1.74
C GLN A 241 -21.29 21.54 2.98
N ASN A 242 -20.62 20.44 3.34
CA ASN A 242 -20.98 19.59 4.47
C ASN A 242 -20.44 20.19 5.77
N ARG A 243 -20.70 21.48 5.98
CA ARG A 243 -20.15 22.32 7.06
C ARG A 243 -20.55 21.83 8.45
N GLU A 244 -21.67 21.13 8.59
CA GLU A 244 -22.07 20.55 9.88
C GLU A 244 -21.12 19.43 10.35
N LYS A 245 -20.48 18.70 9.43
CA LYS A 245 -19.44 17.71 9.77
C LYS A 245 -18.08 18.34 10.11
N ILE A 246 -17.85 19.61 9.75
CA ILE A 246 -16.62 20.37 10.07
C ILE A 246 -16.48 20.59 11.59
N LYS A 247 -17.57 20.49 12.37
CA LYS A 247 -17.54 20.59 13.85
C LYS A 247 -16.94 19.37 14.56
N ARG A 248 -16.73 18.23 13.88
CA ARG A 248 -15.99 17.11 14.49
C ARG A 248 -14.52 17.47 14.52
N LYS A 249 -13.97 17.53 15.74
CA LYS A 249 -12.56 17.80 16.08
C LYS A 249 -11.62 17.23 15.01
N TRP A 250 -11.08 18.12 14.19
CA TRP A 250 -10.18 17.78 13.09
C TRP A 250 -8.89 17.19 13.68
N SER A 251 -8.80 15.86 13.75
CA SER A 251 -7.51 15.18 13.86
C SER A 251 -7.06 14.88 12.44
N LEU A 252 -5.94 15.48 12.00
CA LEU A 252 -5.23 15.03 10.80
C LEU A 252 -5.04 13.51 10.92
N PRO A 253 -5.65 12.68 10.06
CA PRO A 253 -5.52 11.24 10.17
C PRO A 253 -4.15 10.83 9.60
N ILE A 254 -3.08 11.24 10.26
CA ILE A 254 -1.72 10.79 9.94
C ILE A 254 -1.65 9.34 10.42
N PRO A 255 -1.46 8.37 9.50
CA PRO A 255 -1.35 6.98 9.91
C PRO A 255 -0.13 6.81 10.81
N PHE A 256 -0.30 6.10 11.93
CA PHE A 256 0.77 5.89 12.91
C PHE A 256 2.04 5.29 12.29
N PHE A 257 1.92 4.53 11.19
CA PHE A 257 3.05 3.92 10.52
C PHE A 257 3.95 4.93 9.81
N ILE A 258 3.40 6.07 9.36
CA ILE A 258 4.21 7.18 8.81
C ILE A 258 5.02 7.82 9.94
N VAL A 259 4.39 8.05 11.09
CA VAL A 259 5.08 8.60 12.27
C VAL A 259 6.20 7.65 12.71
N GLY A 260 5.92 6.34 12.75
CA GLY A 260 6.91 5.33 13.07
C GLY A 260 8.05 5.24 12.06
N PHE A 261 7.75 5.36 10.76
CA PHE A 261 8.76 5.44 9.70
C PHE A 261 9.67 6.66 9.85
N ILE A 262 9.09 7.86 10.03
CA ILE A 262 9.86 9.09 10.22
C ILE A 262 10.72 8.99 11.49
N ALA A 263 10.17 8.50 12.59
CA ALA A 263 10.92 8.32 13.83
C ALA A 263 12.10 7.36 13.63
N ALA A 264 11.88 6.21 12.97
CA ALA A 264 12.94 5.26 12.65
C ALA A 264 14.05 5.87 11.77
N ALA A 265 13.69 6.67 10.76
CA ALA A 265 14.65 7.37 9.91
C ALA A 265 15.45 8.44 10.67
N THR A 266 14.79 9.22 11.53
CA THR A 266 15.48 10.20 12.38
C THR A 266 16.46 9.50 13.32
N ILE A 267 16.03 8.41 13.96
CA ILE A 267 16.85 7.60 14.86
C ILE A 267 18.07 7.04 14.12
N ARG A 268 17.88 6.47 12.92
CA ARG A 268 18.95 5.97 12.04
C ARG A 268 19.98 7.04 11.68
N SER A 269 19.55 8.29 11.56
CA SER A 269 20.39 9.43 11.16
C SER A 269 21.28 9.97 12.28
N THR A 270 21.04 9.58 13.53
CA THR A 270 21.89 9.97 14.67
C THR A 270 23.21 9.20 14.73
N SER A 271 23.39 8.17 13.89
CA SER A 271 24.53 7.23 13.92
C SER A 271 24.79 6.60 15.30
N PHE A 272 23.79 6.63 16.19
CA PHE A 272 23.90 6.12 17.55
C PHE A 272 23.91 4.59 17.64
N PHE A 273 23.37 3.91 16.62
CA PHE A 273 23.24 2.46 16.60
C PHE A 273 24.36 1.83 15.77
N SER A 274 24.91 0.72 16.28
CA SER A 274 25.88 -0.12 15.57
C SER A 274 25.28 -0.72 14.30
N ASP A 275 26.11 -0.93 13.28
CA ASP A 275 25.72 -1.57 12.03
C ASP A 275 25.08 -2.95 12.23
N GLU A 276 25.57 -3.73 13.19
CA GLU A 276 25.02 -5.06 13.54
C GLU A 276 23.53 -4.97 13.97
N LEU A 277 23.20 -4.00 14.80
CA LEU A 277 21.82 -3.80 15.23
C LEU A 277 20.92 -3.35 14.06
N ILE A 278 21.43 -2.50 13.17
CA ILE A 278 20.70 -2.09 11.95
C ILE A 278 20.45 -3.29 11.04
N GLN A 279 21.43 -4.18 10.88
CA GLN A 279 21.26 -5.42 10.12
C GLN A 279 20.21 -6.34 10.76
N ASN A 280 20.25 -6.52 12.08
CA ASN A 280 19.26 -7.31 12.82
C ASN A 280 17.84 -6.74 12.68
N ILE A 281 17.69 -5.41 12.76
CA ILE A 281 16.42 -4.74 12.47
C ILE A 281 15.99 -5.01 11.03
N GLY A 282 16.92 -5.00 10.08
CA GLY A 282 16.68 -5.31 8.67
C GLY A 282 16.15 -6.73 8.45
N GLN A 283 16.70 -7.72 9.14
CA GLN A 283 16.22 -9.11 9.08
C GLN A 283 14.81 -9.25 9.65
N VAL A 284 14.56 -8.70 10.84
CA VAL A 284 13.23 -8.69 11.47
C VAL A 284 12.22 -8.00 10.56
N ARG A 285 12.57 -6.85 10.01
CA ARG A 285 11.75 -6.11 9.04
C ARG A 285 11.40 -6.97 7.83
N ASN A 286 12.39 -7.60 7.20
CA ASN A 286 12.17 -8.43 6.01
C ASN A 286 11.21 -9.59 6.32
N PHE A 287 11.39 -10.26 7.46
CA PHE A 287 10.51 -11.33 7.90
C PHE A 287 9.07 -10.83 8.12
N LEU A 288 8.89 -9.69 8.81
CA LEU A 288 7.57 -9.11 9.05
C LEU A 288 6.88 -8.72 7.73
N ILE A 289 7.61 -8.12 6.79
CA ILE A 289 7.09 -7.79 5.45
C ILE A 289 6.70 -9.07 4.71
N THR A 290 7.53 -10.11 4.76
CA THR A 290 7.26 -11.41 4.12
C THR A 290 5.97 -12.03 4.66
N VAL A 291 5.83 -12.11 5.99
CA VAL A 291 4.61 -12.60 6.64
C VAL A 291 3.40 -11.74 6.27
N ALA A 292 3.56 -10.42 6.24
CA ALA A 292 2.50 -9.50 5.84
C ALA A 292 2.05 -9.72 4.38
N MET A 293 3.00 -9.99 3.47
CA MET A 293 2.71 -10.23 2.06
C MET A 293 1.93 -11.52 1.84
N PHE A 294 2.15 -12.56 2.65
CA PHE A 294 1.27 -13.73 2.67
C PHE A 294 -0.19 -13.37 3.01
N GLY A 295 -0.37 -12.52 4.03
CA GLY A 295 -1.68 -11.96 4.39
C GLY A 295 -2.32 -11.20 3.22
N LEU A 296 -1.55 -10.32 2.57
CA LEU A 296 -2.00 -9.50 1.46
C LEU A 296 -2.40 -10.35 0.24
N GLY A 297 -1.55 -11.31 -0.15
CA GLY A 297 -1.84 -12.24 -1.25
C GLY A 297 -3.11 -13.07 -0.99
N SER A 298 -3.32 -13.48 0.27
CA SER A 298 -4.53 -14.20 0.69
C SER A 298 -5.81 -13.33 0.65
N GLY A 299 -5.68 -12.01 0.57
CA GLY A 299 -6.79 -11.08 0.38
C GLY A 299 -7.35 -11.05 -1.05
N VAL A 300 -6.54 -11.47 -2.03
CA VAL A 300 -6.89 -11.38 -3.46
C VAL A 300 -7.72 -12.60 -3.88
N ARG A 301 -9.05 -12.49 -3.73
CA ARG A 301 -10.00 -13.58 -4.04
C ARG A 301 -10.67 -13.39 -5.40
N ILE A 302 -10.35 -14.22 -6.38
CA ILE A 302 -10.91 -14.16 -7.75
C ILE A 302 -12.45 -14.20 -7.74
N ARG A 303 -13.04 -15.01 -6.86
CA ARG A 303 -14.51 -15.11 -6.73
C ARG A 303 -15.16 -13.81 -6.26
N GLY A 304 -14.47 -13.01 -5.45
CA GLY A 304 -14.96 -11.70 -5.02
C GLY A 304 -14.89 -10.68 -6.15
N LEU A 305 -13.81 -10.72 -6.94
CA LEU A 305 -13.59 -9.82 -8.07
C LEU A 305 -14.63 -10.00 -9.19
N LYS A 306 -15.06 -11.23 -9.44
CA LYS A 306 -16.12 -11.53 -10.43
C LYS A 306 -17.48 -10.91 -10.07
N LYS A 307 -17.69 -10.47 -8.82
CA LYS A 307 -18.94 -9.86 -8.34
C LYS A 307 -19.00 -8.34 -8.52
N LEU A 308 -17.92 -7.68 -8.96
CA LEU A 308 -17.79 -6.22 -9.04
C LEU A 308 -18.66 -5.56 -10.14
N GLY A 309 -19.34 -6.33 -10.99
CA GLY A 309 -20.12 -5.82 -12.12
C GLY A 309 -19.25 -5.29 -13.27
N ARG A 310 -19.85 -5.09 -14.45
CA ARG A 310 -19.10 -4.66 -15.65
C ARG A 310 -18.68 -3.20 -15.58
N GLN A 311 -19.56 -2.30 -15.15
CA GLN A 311 -19.30 -0.86 -15.14
C GLN A 311 -18.19 -0.44 -14.14
N PRO A 312 -18.20 -0.88 -12.86
CA PRO A 312 -17.10 -0.58 -11.95
C PRO A 312 -15.78 -1.17 -12.44
N MET A 313 -15.79 -2.37 -13.02
CA MET A 313 -14.60 -3.00 -13.59
C MET A 313 -14.00 -2.19 -14.74
N THR A 314 -14.82 -1.74 -15.69
CA THR A 314 -14.34 -0.90 -16.81
C THR A 314 -13.81 0.44 -16.33
N LEU A 315 -14.50 1.07 -15.37
CA LEU A 315 -14.02 2.30 -14.76
C LEU A 315 -12.65 2.11 -14.11
N GLY A 316 -12.50 1.06 -13.30
CA GLY A 316 -11.24 0.76 -12.63
C GLY A 316 -10.12 0.47 -13.62
N PHE A 317 -10.39 -0.26 -14.70
CA PHE A 317 -9.39 -0.54 -15.74
C PHE A 317 -8.92 0.73 -16.44
N VAL A 318 -9.86 1.56 -16.93
CA VAL A 318 -9.51 2.82 -17.61
C VAL A 318 -8.80 3.77 -16.64
N SER A 319 -9.25 3.84 -15.40
CA SER A 319 -8.60 4.65 -14.35
C SER A 319 -7.19 4.15 -14.05
N TRP A 320 -6.96 2.84 -14.03
CA TRP A 320 -5.64 2.25 -13.78
C TRP A 320 -4.67 2.57 -14.93
N ILE A 321 -5.12 2.43 -16.18
CA ILE A 321 -4.31 2.84 -17.34
C ILE A 321 -4.00 4.34 -17.30
N ALA A 322 -4.99 5.19 -16.98
CA ALA A 322 -4.77 6.63 -16.84
C ALA A 322 -3.75 6.94 -15.74
N VAL A 323 -3.81 6.24 -14.59
CA VAL A 323 -2.80 6.36 -13.53
C VAL A 323 -1.42 5.96 -14.06
N LEU A 324 -1.27 4.83 -14.73
CA LEU A 324 0.03 4.39 -15.27
C LEU A 324 0.63 5.42 -16.23
N ILE A 325 -0.18 6.01 -17.11
CA ILE A 325 0.26 7.04 -18.07
C ILE A 325 0.67 8.33 -17.35
N VAL A 326 -0.19 8.87 -16.47
CA VAL A 326 0.08 10.13 -15.76
C VAL A 326 1.32 10.00 -14.88
N THR A 327 1.46 8.87 -14.19
CA THR A 327 2.58 8.61 -13.29
C THR A 327 3.87 8.37 -14.07
N GLY A 328 3.83 7.63 -15.18
CA GLY A 328 4.99 7.44 -16.06
C GLY A 328 5.47 8.76 -16.66
N ALA A 329 4.55 9.62 -17.11
CA ALA A 329 4.89 10.97 -17.55
C ALA A 329 5.51 11.82 -16.43
N GLY A 330 5.00 11.72 -15.20
CA GLY A 330 5.58 12.39 -14.03
C GLY A 330 7.02 11.95 -13.75
N VAL A 331 7.33 10.67 -13.90
CA VAL A 331 8.70 10.14 -13.75
C VAL A 331 9.64 10.66 -14.83
N LEU A 332 9.17 10.75 -16.09
CA LEU A 332 9.98 11.31 -17.18
C LEU A 332 10.32 12.78 -16.94
N ILE A 333 9.40 13.56 -16.38
CA ILE A 333 9.65 14.97 -16.01
C ILE A 333 10.66 15.04 -14.85
N GLN A 334 10.52 14.17 -13.85
CA GLN A 334 11.45 14.10 -12.71
C GLN A 334 12.88 13.75 -13.14
N ASN A 335 13.04 12.93 -14.18
CA ASN A 335 14.36 12.51 -14.68
C ASN A 335 15.13 13.62 -15.42
N GLN A 336 14.44 14.65 -15.91
CA GLN A 336 15.06 15.71 -16.72
C GLN A 336 15.65 16.86 -15.89
N ILE A 337 15.51 16.83 -14.56
CA ILE A 337 15.86 17.92 -13.65
C ILE A 337 16.67 17.40 -12.48
#